data_AF-A0A557P246-F1
#
_entry.id   AF-A0A557P246-F1
#
_cell.length_a   1.000
_cell.length_b   1.000
_cell.length_c   1.000
_cell.angle_alpha   90.00
_cell.angle_beta   90.00
_cell.angle_gamma   90.00
#
_symmetry.space_group_name_H-M   'P 1'
#
loop_
_entity.id
_entity.type
_entity.pdbx_description
1 polymer ?
#
loop_
_entity_poly.entity_id
_entity_poly.type
_entity_poly.pdbx_seq_one_letter_code
_entity_poly.pdbx_strand_id
1 'polypeptide(L)'
;MPYELRVIAQYHSDILYPMMFKIAASVLKDFAKRQHKRDIGFTAVLHTHNRRRNLHPHLHIIVPSGTYDPKKHQWHKGNSRYLFNEFALAKVWRARLLDSIRAHPNLRLPYDIPQK
;
A
#
# COMPACT_ATOMS: atom_id res chain seq x y z
N MET A 1 -2.04 10.92 -1.60
CA MET A 1 -1.17 10.75 -2.79
C MET A 1 -0.58 12.10 -3.22
N PRO A 2 0.67 12.13 -3.74
CA PRO A 2 1.28 13.35 -4.29
C PRO A 2 0.44 13.98 -5.41
N TYR A 3 0.57 15.29 -5.60
CA TYR A 3 -0.22 16.03 -6.58
C TYR A 3 0.08 15.56 -8.01
N GLU A 4 1.34 15.27 -8.29
CA GLU A 4 1.90 14.87 -9.57
C GLU A 4 1.22 13.61 -10.10
N LEU A 5 0.90 12.65 -9.21
CA LEU A 5 0.24 11.39 -9.60
C LEU A 5 -1.27 11.53 -9.81
N ARG A 6 -1.88 12.70 -9.53
CA ARG A 6 -3.35 12.88 -9.68
C ARG A 6 -3.80 12.73 -11.11
N VAL A 7 -2.99 13.13 -12.09
CA VAL A 7 -3.30 12.94 -13.50
C VAL A 7 -3.47 11.46 -13.85
N ILE A 8 -2.62 10.59 -13.31
CA ILE A 8 -2.74 9.14 -13.50
C ILE A 8 -4.03 8.63 -12.84
N ALA A 9 -4.34 9.10 -11.64
CA ALA A 9 -5.56 8.72 -10.94
C ALA A 9 -6.85 9.21 -11.61
N GLN A 10 -6.79 10.28 -12.39
CA GLN A 10 -7.92 10.85 -13.12
C GLN A 10 -8.19 10.09 -14.41
N TYR A 11 -7.15 9.76 -15.17
CA TYR A 11 -7.30 9.16 -16.51
C TYR A 11 -7.12 7.63 -16.54
N HIS A 12 -6.49 7.05 -15.52
CA HIS A 12 -6.17 5.62 -15.45
C HIS A 12 -6.52 5.02 -14.07
N SER A 13 -7.66 5.42 -13.50
CA SER A 13 -8.13 4.92 -12.20
C SER A 13 -8.32 3.40 -12.15
N ASP A 14 -8.77 2.83 -13.27
CA ASP A 14 -8.98 1.39 -13.49
C ASP A 14 -7.68 0.58 -13.39
N ILE A 15 -6.54 1.20 -13.71
CA ILE A 15 -5.21 0.58 -13.59
C ILE A 15 -4.59 0.93 -12.22
N LEU A 16 -4.60 2.21 -11.86
CA LEU A 16 -3.87 2.71 -10.69
C LEU A 16 -4.44 2.15 -9.39
N TYR A 17 -5.76 2.10 -9.24
CA TYR A 17 -6.36 1.71 -7.96
C TYR A 17 -6.13 0.22 -7.65
N PRO A 18 -6.37 -0.74 -8.58
CA PRO A 18 -5.99 -2.13 -8.34
C PRO A 18 -4.49 -2.32 -8.11
N MET A 19 -3.64 -1.56 -8.82
CA MET A 19 -2.20 -1.55 -8.58
C MET A 19 -1.87 -1.13 -7.14
N MET A 20 -2.51 -0.07 -6.62
CA MET A 20 -2.36 0.35 -5.24
C MET A 20 -2.72 -0.77 -4.25
N PHE A 21 -3.87 -1.44 -4.43
CA PHE A 21 -4.25 -2.56 -3.55
C PHE A 21 -3.24 -3.70 -3.57
N LYS A 22 -2.80 -4.12 -4.76
CA LYS A 22 -1.83 -5.21 -4.94
C LYS A 22 -0.50 -4.91 -4.26
N ILE A 23 0.03 -3.71 -4.45
CA ILE A 23 1.30 -3.31 -3.85
C ILE A 23 1.16 -3.25 -2.32
N ALA A 24 0.03 -2.76 -1.80
CA ALA A 24 -0.13 -2.52 -0.37
C ALA A 24 -0.19 -3.86 0.36
N ALA A 25 -0.97 -4.78 -0.20
CA ALA A 25 -1.04 -6.16 0.26
C ALA A 25 0.34 -6.84 0.22
N SER A 26 1.10 -6.67 -0.86
CA SER A 26 2.44 -7.24 -1.00
C SER A 26 3.42 -6.69 0.04
N VAL A 27 3.45 -5.37 0.25
CA VAL A 27 4.36 -4.75 1.24
C VAL A 27 4.03 -5.23 2.65
N LEU A 28 2.75 -5.24 3.04
CA LEU A 28 2.34 -5.71 4.37
C LEU A 28 2.71 -7.18 4.60
N LYS A 29 2.47 -8.05 3.61
CA LYS A 29 2.84 -9.47 3.69
C LYS A 29 4.35 -9.68 3.80
N ASP A 30 5.16 -8.92 3.07
CA ASP A 30 6.61 -9.03 3.14
C ASP A 30 7.16 -8.61 4.50
N PHE A 31 6.60 -7.53 5.08
CA PHE A 31 6.97 -7.09 6.42
C PHE A 31 6.59 -8.12 7.49
N ALA A 32 5.37 -8.67 7.42
CA ALA A 32 4.93 -9.73 8.31
C ALA A 32 5.83 -10.97 8.22
N LYS A 33 6.16 -11.41 7.00
CA LYS A 33 7.03 -12.56 6.76
C LYS A 33 8.44 -12.32 7.32
N ARG A 34 8.99 -11.11 7.15
CA ARG A 34 10.33 -10.75 7.64
C ARG A 34 10.39 -10.66 9.17
N GLN A 35 9.38 -10.08 9.82
CA GLN A 35 9.43 -9.80 11.26
C GLN A 35 8.85 -10.93 12.12
N HIS A 36 7.83 -11.64 11.62
CA HIS A 36 7.07 -12.62 12.41
C HIS A 36 7.07 -14.03 11.82
N LYS A 37 7.58 -14.22 10.59
CA LYS A 37 7.57 -15.52 9.87
C LYS A 37 6.18 -16.16 9.80
N ARG A 38 5.13 -15.34 9.78
CA ARG A 38 3.72 -15.74 9.86
C ARG A 38 2.87 -14.84 8.97
N ASP A 39 1.65 -15.29 8.70
CA ASP A 39 0.70 -14.54 7.89
C ASP A 39 -0.04 -13.48 8.72
N ILE A 40 -0.58 -12.47 8.05
CA ILE A 40 -1.43 -11.44 8.64
C ILE A 40 -2.72 -11.31 7.84
N GLY A 41 -3.79 -10.90 8.52
CA GLY A 41 -5.01 -10.42 7.87
C GLY A 41 -5.01 -8.90 7.78
N PHE A 42 -5.72 -8.33 6.81
CA PHE A 42 -5.96 -6.89 6.74
C PHE A 42 -7.15 -6.59 5.83
N THR A 43 -7.82 -5.47 6.10
CA THR A 43 -8.86 -4.90 5.22
C THR A 43 -8.38 -3.56 4.71
N ALA A 44 -8.43 -3.36 3.39
CA ALA A 44 -8.04 -2.11 2.75
C ALA A 44 -9.27 -1.43 2.13
N VAL A 45 -9.39 -0.12 2.32
CA VAL A 45 -10.47 0.71 1.79
C VAL A 45 -9.86 1.88 1.02
N LEU A 46 -10.33 2.10 -0.21
CA LEU A 46 -9.91 3.23 -1.03
C LEU A 46 -10.81 4.43 -0.77
N HIS A 47 -10.18 5.55 -0.44
CA HIS A 47 -10.83 6.86 -0.43
C HIS A 47 -10.26 7.69 -1.57
N THR A 48 -11.12 8.15 -2.47
CA THR A 48 -10.72 8.86 -3.70
C THR A 48 -10.65 10.37 -3.53
N HIS A 49 -11.34 10.94 -2.55
CA HIS A 49 -11.45 12.38 -2.36
C HIS A 49 -11.08 12.80 -0.94
N ASN A 50 -10.56 14.02 -0.80
CA ASN A 50 -10.38 14.65 0.51
C ASN A 50 -11.66 15.36 0.99
N ARG A 51 -11.62 15.94 2.19
CA ARG A 51 -12.75 16.69 2.78
C ARG A 51 -13.27 17.84 1.90
N ARG A 52 -12.39 18.47 1.10
CA ARG A 52 -12.74 19.54 0.16
C ARG A 52 -13.24 19.02 -1.20
N ARG A 53 -13.43 17.70 -1.34
CA ARG A 53 -13.80 17.01 -2.60
C ARG A 53 -12.75 17.12 -3.72
N ASN A 54 -11.49 17.41 -3.39
CA ASN A 54 -10.41 17.32 -4.36
C ASN A 54 -9.99 15.86 -4.51
N LEU A 55 -9.64 15.46 -5.74
CA LEU A 55 -9.09 14.12 -6.03
C LEU A 55 -7.84 13.88 -5.18
N HIS A 56 -7.95 12.94 -4.24
CA HIS A 56 -6.90 12.53 -3.32
C HIS A 56 -7.02 11.02 -2.99
N PRO A 57 -6.68 10.12 -3.94
CA PRO A 57 -6.67 8.69 -3.69
C PRO A 57 -5.72 8.32 -2.56
N HIS A 58 -6.21 7.53 -1.60
CA HIS A 58 -5.43 6.94 -0.53
C HIS A 58 -6.11 5.67 0.01
N LEU A 59 -5.30 4.72 0.48
CA LEU A 59 -5.78 3.51 1.12
C LEU A 59 -5.77 3.68 2.64
N HIS A 60 -6.88 3.36 3.28
CA HIS A 60 -6.95 3.07 4.70
C HIS A 60 -6.84 1.57 4.88
N ILE A 61 -5.90 1.10 5.71
CA ILE A 61 -5.69 -0.32 5.91
C ILE A 61 -5.78 -0.62 7.40
N ILE A 62 -6.71 -1.50 7.76
CA ILE A 62 -6.92 -1.99 9.12
C ILE A 62 -6.27 -3.36 9.23
N VAL A 63 -5.35 -3.50 10.18
CA VAL A 63 -4.60 -4.74 10.42
C VAL A 63 -4.91 -5.21 11.84
N PRO A 64 -5.48 -6.42 12.04
CA PRO A 64 -5.64 -6.99 13.37
C PRO A 64 -4.27 -7.18 14.03
N SER A 65 -4.19 -6.88 15.34
CA SER A 65 -2.94 -7.05 16.09
C SER A 65 -2.66 -8.53 16.36
N GLY A 66 -2.01 -9.19 15.41
CA GLY A 66 -1.62 -10.59 15.51
C GLY A 66 -1.25 -11.20 14.17
N THR A 67 -0.97 -12.49 14.22
CA THR A 67 -0.51 -13.26 13.05
C THR A 67 -1.17 -14.64 13.04
N TYR A 68 -1.31 -15.21 11.86
CA TYR A 68 -1.86 -16.53 11.66
C TYR A 68 -0.75 -17.56 11.40
N ASP A 69 -0.83 -18.70 12.08
CA ASP A 69 -0.02 -19.89 11.81
C ASP A 69 -0.75 -20.80 10.81
N PRO A 70 -0.32 -20.87 9.54
CA PRO A 70 -0.95 -21.78 8.60
C PRO A 70 -0.63 -23.25 8.87
N LYS A 71 0.41 -23.59 9.65
CA LYS A 71 0.73 -25.00 9.99
C LYS A 71 -0.11 -25.51 11.15
N LYS A 72 -0.40 -24.62 12.12
CA LYS A 72 -1.16 -24.97 13.32
C LYS A 72 -2.63 -24.54 13.26
N HIS A 73 -3.01 -23.79 12.23
CA HIS A 73 -4.34 -23.20 12.05
C HIS A 73 -4.75 -22.32 13.24
N GLN A 74 -3.81 -21.54 13.77
CA GLN A 74 -3.98 -20.80 15.03
C GLN A 74 -3.67 -19.32 14.86
N TRP A 75 -4.44 -18.49 15.56
CA TRP A 75 -4.17 -17.06 15.68
C TRP A 75 -3.28 -16.77 16.89
N HIS A 76 -2.21 -16.02 16.66
CA HIS A 76 -1.32 -15.53 17.68
C HIS A 76 -1.57 -14.03 17.88
N LYS A 77 -2.01 -13.66 19.08
CA LYS A 77 -2.19 -12.27 19.47
C LYS A 77 -0.85 -11.53 19.44
N GLY A 78 -0.83 -10.39 18.76
CA GLY A 78 0.33 -9.49 18.71
C GLY A 78 0.41 -8.58 19.92
N ASN A 79 1.53 -7.87 20.06
CA ASN A 79 1.65 -6.75 20.99
C ASN A 79 1.03 -5.50 20.32
N SER A 80 0.12 -4.82 21.02
CA SER A 80 -0.66 -3.69 20.47
C SER A 80 0.12 -2.39 20.27
N ARG A 81 1.38 -2.31 20.72
CA ARG A 81 2.12 -1.05 20.70
C ARG A 81 2.69 -0.67 19.33
N TYR A 82 3.12 -1.64 18.53
CA TYR A 82 3.81 -1.34 17.28
C TYR A 82 3.81 -2.57 16.38
N LEU A 83 3.29 -2.42 15.15
CA LEU A 83 3.28 -3.50 14.17
C LEU A 83 4.49 -3.43 13.24
N PHE A 84 4.60 -2.32 12.49
CA PHE A 84 5.65 -2.12 11.49
C PHE A 84 6.15 -0.69 11.55
N ASN A 85 7.40 -0.47 11.12
CA ASN A 85 7.92 0.88 10.97
C ASN A 85 7.30 1.62 9.79
N GLU A 86 6.63 2.72 10.07
CA GLU A 86 5.86 3.49 9.10
C GLU A 86 6.75 4.11 8.02
N PHE A 87 7.95 4.57 8.38
CA PHE A 87 8.90 5.15 7.42
C PHE A 87 9.43 4.09 6.45
N ALA A 88 9.76 2.90 6.96
CA ALA A 88 10.19 1.77 6.14
C ALA A 88 9.06 1.32 5.21
N LEU A 89 7.84 1.22 5.72
CA LEU A 89 6.63 0.91 4.94
C LEU A 89 6.43 1.91 3.81
N ALA A 90 6.42 3.21 4.15
CA ALA A 90 6.23 4.29 3.19
C ALA A 90 7.31 4.29 2.10
N LYS A 91 8.58 4.04 2.47
CA LYS A 91 9.70 3.96 1.53
C LYS A 91 9.52 2.81 0.53
N VAL A 92 9.22 1.60 1.01
CA VAL A 92 9.05 0.42 0.14
C VAL A 92 7.79 0.55 -0.72
N TRP A 93 6.69 1.03 -0.14
CA TRP A 93 5.45 1.34 -0.86
C TRP A 93 5.69 2.32 -2.01
N ARG A 94 6.32 3.47 -1.74
CA ARG A 94 6.63 4.49 -2.75
C ARG A 94 7.50 3.91 -3.87
N ALA A 95 8.55 3.17 -3.52
CA ALA A 95 9.43 2.55 -4.51
C ALA A 95 8.64 1.62 -5.44
N ARG A 96 7.88 0.67 -4.89
CA ARG A 96 7.11 -0.30 -5.68
C ARG A 96 6.03 0.36 -6.53
N LEU A 97 5.36 1.40 -6.02
CA LEU A 97 4.36 2.14 -6.78
C LEU A 97 4.99 2.83 -7.99
N LEU A 98 6.10 3.54 -7.80
CA LEU A 98 6.78 4.23 -8.89
C LEU A 98 7.34 3.23 -9.91
N ASP A 99 7.92 2.12 -9.47
CA ASP A 99 8.44 1.09 -10.37
C ASP A 99 7.32 0.40 -11.15
N SER A 100 6.18 0.12 -10.51
CA SER A 100 5.01 -0.46 -11.19
C SER A 100 4.40 0.49 -12.21
N ILE A 101 4.38 1.80 -11.92
CA ILE A 101 3.93 2.81 -12.89
C ILE A 101 4.89 2.88 -14.08
N ARG A 102 6.21 2.88 -13.85
CA ARG A 102 7.22 2.88 -14.93
C ARG A 102 7.15 1.64 -15.82
N ALA A 103 6.86 0.49 -15.23
CA ALA A 103 6.79 -0.78 -15.96
C ALA A 103 5.47 -0.98 -16.71
N HIS A 104 4.42 -0.21 -16.41
CA HIS A 104 3.13 -0.38 -17.03
C HIS A 104 3.07 0.31 -18.40
N PRO A 105 2.74 -0.39 -19.50
CA PRO A 105 2.85 0.14 -20.87
C PRO A 105 1.96 1.36 -21.14
N ASN A 106 0.82 1.45 -20.43
CA ASN A 106 -0.16 2.52 -20.60
C ASN A 106 0.00 3.68 -19.61
N LEU A 107 0.99 3.63 -18.71
CA LEU A 107 1.22 4.69 -17.73
C LEU A 107 2.55 5.39 -17.99
N ARG A 108 2.61 6.68 -17.68
CA ARG A 108 3.86 7.45 -17.67
C ARG A 108 3.91 8.28 -16.40
N LEU A 109 5.08 8.31 -15.78
CA LEU A 109 5.31 9.23 -14.68
C LEU A 109 5.37 10.67 -15.22
N PRO A 110 4.72 11.63 -14.55
CA PRO A 110 4.95 13.05 -14.81
C PRO A 110 6.43 13.43 -14.72
N TYR A 111 6.84 14.45 -15.47
CA TYR A 111 8.24 14.91 -15.51
C TYR A 111 8.72 15.48 -14.16
N ASP A 112 7.82 15.98 -13.31
CA ASP A 112 8.14 16.72 -12.08
C ASP A 112 8.14 15.86 -10.80
N ILE A 113 8.45 14.57 -10.88
CA ILE A 113 8.53 13.74 -9.66
C ILE A 113 9.89 13.93 -8.98
N PRO A 114 9.93 14.25 -7.67
CA PRO A 114 11.19 14.36 -6.94
C PRO A 114 12.03 13.09 -7.07
N GLN A 115 13.26 13.24 -7.58
CA GLN A 115 14.24 12.16 -7.59
C GLN A 115 14.81 11.97 -6.18
N LYS A 116 14.16 11.06 -5.44
CA LYS A 116 14.46 10.67 -4.06
C LYS A 116 14.30 11.80 -3.06
#